data_AF-A0A7Y7ED75-F1
#
_entry.id   AF-A0A7Y7ED75-F1
#
_cell.length_a   1.000
_cell.length_b   1.000
_cell.length_c   1.000
_cell.angle_alpha   90.00
_cell.angle_beta   90.00
_cell.angle_gamma   90.00
#
_symmetry.space_group_name_H-M   'P 1'
#
loop_
_entity.id
_entity.type
_entity.pdbx_description
1 polymer ?
#
loop_
_entity_poly.entity_id
_entity_poly.type
_entity_poly.pdbx_seq_one_letter_code
_entity_poly.pdbx_strand_id
1 'polypeptide(L)'
;MPIIGSILKKGIKLRETLEQDYTSPYDLQKKELSKLLISARNTMFGREYDFMSVLEKFRSHGQHDFYEQFKANVPIHDYDSMNDSWWHKTRDGEPDVTWPGRTKFFALSSGTSGASSKFIPVTKDMIRQIRRTGTRHMYTLGKYDLPDKFFQSGMLMLGGSTSLNFSGNFYYGDLSGITTGQLPLWIQGFSRPSPKIKKQKDWETKLEEIIENAHKWNIGMMAGVPAWITILMERIIEKHGVNNIHDIWPNLHAYVHGGVAFEPYRKGFDGLLGHPIHYIDTYLASEGFIAFQDA
;
A
#
# COMPACT_ATOMS: atom_id res chain seq x y z
N MET A 1 1.52 28.91 4.18
CA MET A 1 2.40 27.73 4.09
C MET A 1 3.06 27.51 2.69
N PRO A 2 3.67 28.50 2.01
CA PRO A 2 4.45 28.25 0.79
C PRO A 2 5.79 27.53 1.03
N ILE A 3 6.33 27.68 2.25
CA ILE A 3 7.68 27.24 2.62
C ILE A 3 7.77 25.71 2.70
N ILE A 4 6.73 25.02 3.17
CA ILE A 4 6.73 23.56 3.29
C ILE A 4 6.67 22.88 1.91
N GLY A 5 5.83 23.39 1.00
CA GLY A 5 5.72 22.87 -0.37
C GLY A 5 7.00 23.04 -1.18
N SER A 6 7.68 24.18 -1.06
CA SER A 6 8.96 24.43 -1.73
C SER A 6 10.13 23.63 -1.15
N ILE A 7 10.15 23.40 0.18
CA ILE A 7 11.12 22.52 0.84
C ILE A 7 10.89 21.06 0.45
N LEU A 8 9.63 20.61 0.38
CA LEU A 8 9.27 19.28 -0.12
C LEU A 8 9.77 19.11 -1.56
N LYS A 9 9.43 20.02 -2.47
CA LYS A 9 9.85 19.97 -3.89
C LYS A 9 11.38 19.94 -4.07
N LYS A 10 12.14 20.70 -3.26
CA LYS A 10 13.62 20.69 -3.30
C LYS A 10 14.24 19.44 -2.65
N GLY A 11 13.70 19.00 -1.51
CA GLY A 11 14.17 17.79 -0.81
C GLY A 11 13.89 16.51 -1.60
N ILE A 12 12.81 16.52 -2.38
CA ILE A 12 12.48 15.51 -3.38
C ILE A 12 13.57 15.42 -4.45
N LYS A 13 13.83 16.52 -5.17
CA LYS A 13 14.84 16.56 -6.26
C LYS A 13 16.24 16.15 -5.79
N LEU A 14 16.63 16.54 -4.57
CA LEU A 14 17.96 16.20 -4.03
C LEU A 14 18.13 14.69 -3.79
N ARG A 15 17.06 13.99 -3.39
CA ARG A 15 17.11 12.57 -3.05
C ARG A 15 17.07 11.66 -4.26
N GLU A 16 16.52 12.13 -5.38
CA GLU A 16 16.54 11.44 -6.69
C GLU A 16 17.97 11.31 -7.24
N THR A 17 18.82 12.32 -7.02
CA THR A 17 20.25 12.25 -7.38
C THR A 17 21.06 11.19 -6.63
N LEU A 18 20.45 10.48 -5.66
CA LEU A 18 21.10 9.48 -4.80
C LEU A 18 20.60 8.05 -5.07
N GLU A 19 19.85 7.80 -6.15
CA GLU A 19 19.30 6.47 -6.44
C GLU A 19 20.37 5.44 -6.88
N GLN A 20 20.04 4.16 -6.65
CA GLN A 20 20.95 3.00 -6.62
C GLN A 20 21.37 2.54 -8.02
N ASP A 21 22.01 3.39 -8.82
CA ASP A 21 22.31 3.10 -10.24
C ASP A 21 23.34 1.98 -10.50
N TYR A 22 23.87 1.34 -9.45
CA TYR A 22 25.07 0.47 -9.58
C TYR A 22 24.88 -0.96 -9.09
N THR A 23 23.65 -1.47 -8.89
CA THR A 23 23.44 -2.85 -8.43
C THR A 23 22.51 -3.63 -9.35
N SER A 24 22.95 -4.80 -9.83
CA SER A 24 22.14 -5.69 -10.67
C SER A 24 20.85 -6.12 -9.94
N PRO A 25 19.69 -6.23 -10.65
CA PRO A 25 18.46 -6.77 -10.09
C PRO A 25 18.64 -8.13 -9.42
N TYR A 26 19.50 -8.97 -9.98
CA TYR A 26 19.84 -10.28 -9.42
C TYR A 26 20.47 -10.13 -8.02
N ASP A 27 21.46 -9.25 -7.86
CA ASP A 27 22.14 -9.04 -6.58
C ASP A 27 21.21 -8.43 -5.53
N LEU A 28 20.27 -7.58 -5.95
CA LEU A 28 19.23 -7.04 -5.08
C LEU A 28 18.30 -8.15 -4.57
N GLN A 29 17.83 -9.04 -5.45
CA GLN A 29 16.99 -10.18 -5.09
C GLN A 29 17.73 -11.20 -4.22
N LYS A 30 18.98 -11.53 -4.56
CA LYS A 30 19.85 -12.40 -3.75
C LYS A 30 20.04 -11.85 -2.34
N LYS A 31 20.32 -10.55 -2.23
CA LYS A 31 20.47 -9.86 -0.94
C LYS A 31 19.16 -9.85 -0.15
N GLU A 32 18.03 -9.65 -0.82
CA GLU A 32 16.73 -9.65 -0.15
C GLU A 32 16.34 -11.04 0.35
N LEU A 33 16.48 -12.09 -0.47
CA LEU A 33 16.27 -13.47 -0.05
C LEU A 33 17.14 -13.83 1.16
N SER A 34 18.43 -13.48 1.12
CA SER A 34 19.34 -13.71 2.24
C SER A 34 18.83 -13.06 3.54
N LYS A 35 18.39 -11.81 3.49
CA LYS A 35 17.82 -11.13 4.68
C LYS A 35 16.55 -11.82 5.17
N LEU A 36 15.64 -12.18 4.28
CA LEU A 36 14.38 -12.84 4.65
C LEU A 36 14.66 -14.17 5.36
N LEU A 37 15.55 -15.00 4.81
CA LEU A 37 15.98 -16.25 5.41
C LEU A 37 16.68 -16.02 6.76
N ILE A 38 17.61 -15.06 6.85
CA ILE A 38 18.29 -14.71 8.11
C ILE A 38 17.27 -14.32 9.18
N SER A 39 16.29 -13.48 8.83
CA SER A 39 15.25 -13.04 9.76
C SER A 39 14.38 -14.20 10.22
N ALA A 40 13.94 -15.06 9.30
CA ALA A 40 12.98 -16.12 9.58
C ALA A 40 13.60 -17.46 10.04
N ARG A 41 14.93 -17.64 10.04
CA ARG A 41 15.57 -18.94 10.34
C ARG A 41 15.17 -19.60 11.66
N ASN A 42 14.79 -18.81 12.66
CA ASN A 42 14.38 -19.29 13.98
C ASN A 42 12.85 -19.40 14.14
N THR A 43 12.08 -19.20 13.08
CA THR A 43 10.63 -19.44 13.11
C THR A 43 10.33 -20.93 12.95
N MET A 44 9.09 -21.35 13.22
CA MET A 44 8.65 -22.73 12.95
C MET A 44 8.85 -23.07 11.47
N PHE A 45 8.43 -22.17 10.57
CA PHE A 45 8.58 -22.32 9.13
C PHE A 45 10.06 -22.40 8.70
N GLY A 46 10.91 -21.55 9.27
CA GLY A 46 12.34 -21.53 8.96
C GLY A 46 13.08 -22.78 9.43
N ARG A 47 12.64 -23.38 10.54
CA ARG A 47 13.17 -24.68 11.01
C ARG A 47 12.67 -25.85 10.18
N GLU A 48 11.37 -25.86 9.85
CA GLU A 48 10.76 -26.93 9.04
C GLU A 48 11.46 -27.08 7.69
N TYR A 49 11.68 -25.95 7.01
CA TYR A 49 12.32 -25.96 5.69
C TYR A 49 13.83 -25.69 5.74
N ASP A 50 14.45 -25.87 6.90
CA ASP A 50 15.89 -25.79 7.13
C ASP A 50 16.57 -24.57 6.45
N PHE A 51 16.14 -23.36 6.82
CA PHE A 51 16.71 -22.13 6.28
C PHE A 51 18.21 -21.98 6.59
N MET A 52 18.71 -22.68 7.61
CA MET A 52 20.13 -22.66 7.97
C MET A 52 20.98 -23.31 6.88
N SER A 53 20.63 -24.49 6.37
CA SER A 53 21.38 -25.11 5.28
C SER A 53 21.33 -24.29 3.99
N VAL A 54 20.18 -23.65 3.69
CA VAL A 54 20.07 -22.72 2.56
C VAL A 54 21.04 -21.54 2.73
N LEU A 55 21.14 -20.97 3.94
CA LEU A 55 22.03 -19.85 4.24
C LEU A 55 23.52 -20.21 4.09
N GLU A 56 23.91 -21.45 4.38
CA GLU A 56 25.28 -21.92 4.17
C GLU A 56 25.67 -21.89 2.69
N LYS A 57 24.73 -22.18 1.78
CA LYS A 57 24.94 -22.14 0.33
C LYS A 57 25.14 -20.72 -0.24
N PHE A 58 24.85 -19.66 0.52
CA PHE A 58 25.23 -18.30 0.09
C PHE A 58 26.74 -18.08 0.10
N ARG A 59 27.51 -18.92 0.80
CA ARG A 59 28.99 -18.86 0.88
C ARG A 59 29.68 -19.80 -0.11
N SER A 60 28.94 -20.60 -0.87
CA SER A 60 29.54 -21.52 -1.84
C SER A 60 30.03 -20.79 -3.09
N HIS A 61 30.84 -21.48 -3.88
CA HIS A 61 31.44 -20.93 -5.10
C HIS A 61 30.50 -21.04 -6.32
N GLY A 62 29.44 -21.85 -6.23
CA GLY A 62 28.43 -21.95 -7.27
C GLY A 62 27.53 -20.72 -7.28
N GLN A 63 27.35 -20.12 -8.46
CA GLN A 63 26.63 -18.85 -8.60
C GLN A 63 25.18 -18.93 -8.11
N HIS A 64 24.53 -20.11 -8.21
CA HIS A 64 23.09 -20.31 -7.95
C HIS A 64 22.77 -21.34 -6.86
N ASP A 65 23.77 -21.89 -6.14
CA ASP A 65 23.56 -22.99 -5.20
C ASP A 65 22.55 -22.66 -4.11
N PHE A 66 22.57 -21.42 -3.60
CA PHE A 66 21.59 -20.96 -2.61
C PHE A 66 20.15 -21.02 -3.11
N TYR A 67 19.94 -20.74 -4.40
CA TYR A 67 18.62 -20.72 -4.99
C TYR A 67 18.12 -22.14 -5.28
N GLU A 68 19.00 -23.02 -5.77
CA GLU A 68 18.67 -24.43 -5.96
C GLU A 68 18.34 -25.11 -4.63
N GLN A 69 19.13 -24.85 -3.58
CA GLN A 69 18.84 -25.35 -2.23
C GLN A 69 17.52 -24.79 -1.68
N PHE A 70 17.26 -23.50 -1.88
CA PHE A 70 15.99 -22.88 -1.46
C PHE A 70 14.79 -23.54 -2.14
N LYS A 71 14.82 -23.72 -3.46
CA LYS A 71 13.74 -24.39 -4.21
C LYS A 71 13.54 -25.85 -3.78
N ALA A 72 14.63 -26.56 -3.47
CA ALA A 72 14.55 -27.95 -3.04
C ALA A 72 13.92 -28.08 -1.64
N ASN A 73 14.19 -27.13 -0.74
CA ASN A 73 13.72 -27.17 0.63
C ASN A 73 12.33 -26.55 0.82
N VAL A 74 11.99 -25.49 0.08
CA VAL A 74 10.77 -24.69 0.31
C VAL A 74 9.77 -24.94 -0.81
N PRO A 75 8.69 -25.71 -0.57
CA PRO A 75 7.66 -25.94 -1.56
C PRO A 75 6.85 -24.66 -1.81
N ILE A 76 6.19 -24.62 -2.97
CA ILE A 76 5.22 -23.57 -3.27
C ILE A 76 3.95 -23.86 -2.47
N HIS A 77 3.44 -22.83 -1.79
CA HIS A 77 2.20 -22.90 -1.04
C HIS A 77 1.12 -22.03 -1.67
N ASP A 78 -0.12 -22.53 -1.65
CA ASP A 78 -1.32 -21.72 -1.82
C ASP A 78 -1.81 -21.18 -0.46
N TYR A 79 -2.93 -20.46 -0.47
CA TYR A 79 -3.49 -19.91 0.76
C TYR A 79 -3.90 -21.00 1.75
N ASP A 80 -4.57 -22.05 1.27
CA ASP A 80 -5.16 -23.07 2.16
C ASP A 80 -4.05 -23.87 2.84
N SER A 81 -3.02 -24.30 2.10
CA SER A 81 -1.85 -24.97 2.69
C SER A 81 -1.07 -24.08 3.66
N MET A 82 -0.88 -22.78 3.35
CA MET A 82 -0.28 -21.82 4.30
C MET A 82 -1.13 -21.64 5.54
N ASN A 83 -2.44 -21.54 5.38
CA ASN A 83 -3.38 -21.32 6.46
C ASN A 83 -3.41 -22.51 7.42
N ASP A 84 -3.60 -23.70 6.85
CA ASP A 84 -3.83 -24.95 7.58
C ASP A 84 -2.56 -25.43 8.27
N SER A 85 -1.39 -25.15 7.70
CA SER A 85 -0.12 -25.53 8.32
C SER A 85 0.42 -24.46 9.26
N TRP A 86 0.23 -23.18 8.94
CA TRP A 86 0.99 -22.10 9.58
C TRP A 86 0.14 -20.93 10.09
N TRP A 87 -0.61 -20.24 9.24
CA TRP A 87 -1.20 -18.95 9.63
C TRP A 87 -2.32 -19.07 10.67
N HIS A 88 -3.01 -20.21 10.79
CA HIS A 88 -3.94 -20.44 11.90
C HIS A 88 -3.25 -20.30 13.25
N LYS A 89 -2.04 -20.87 13.43
CA LYS A 89 -1.26 -20.76 14.68
C LYS A 89 -0.94 -19.30 15.01
N THR A 90 -0.62 -18.52 13.99
CA THR A 90 -0.36 -17.08 14.17
C THR A 90 -1.62 -16.34 14.67
N ARG A 91 -2.80 -16.72 14.18
CA ARG A 91 -4.10 -16.19 14.64
C ARG A 91 -4.49 -16.67 16.04
N ASP A 92 -4.07 -17.87 16.41
CA ASP A 92 -4.21 -18.42 17.76
C ASP A 92 -3.26 -17.74 18.77
N GLY A 93 -2.36 -16.88 18.27
CA GLY A 93 -1.49 -16.03 19.07
C GLY A 93 -0.06 -16.55 19.21
N GLU A 94 0.29 -17.66 18.55
CA GLU A 94 1.63 -18.23 18.58
C GLU A 94 2.64 -17.26 17.95
N PRO A 95 3.76 -16.95 18.64
CA PRO A 95 4.86 -16.17 18.06
C PRO A 95 5.72 -17.02 17.12
N ASP A 96 6.50 -16.36 16.27
CA ASP A 96 7.60 -16.99 15.52
C ASP A 96 7.15 -18.16 14.63
N VAL A 97 5.94 -18.09 14.03
CA VAL A 97 5.41 -19.15 13.17
C VAL A 97 6.01 -19.08 11.76
N THR A 98 5.64 -18.07 10.96
CA THR A 98 6.20 -17.83 9.61
C THR A 98 7.12 -16.63 9.57
N TRP A 99 7.00 -15.71 10.53
CA TRP A 99 7.82 -14.52 10.67
C TRP A 99 8.12 -14.25 12.15
N PRO A 100 9.27 -13.62 12.49
CA PRO A 100 9.61 -13.36 13.89
C PRO A 100 8.58 -12.51 14.64
N GLY A 101 8.34 -12.89 15.89
CA GLY A 101 7.42 -12.27 16.82
C GLY A 101 5.95 -12.61 16.56
N ARG A 102 5.05 -11.85 17.19
CA ARG A 102 3.59 -11.99 17.02
C ARG A 102 3.06 -11.03 15.97
N THR A 103 2.21 -11.53 15.08
CA THR A 103 1.51 -10.71 14.09
C THR A 103 0.21 -10.16 14.68
N LYS A 104 0.09 -8.84 14.73
CA LYS A 104 -1.06 -8.14 15.34
C LYS A 104 -2.20 -7.85 14.37
N PHE A 105 -1.89 -7.77 13.08
CA PHE A 105 -2.81 -7.31 12.05
C PHE A 105 -2.95 -8.36 10.96
N PHE A 106 -4.17 -8.55 10.46
CA PHE A 106 -4.46 -9.40 9.32
C PHE A 106 -5.29 -8.64 8.30
N ALA A 107 -4.82 -8.59 7.06
CA ALA A 107 -5.59 -8.05 5.96
C ALA A 107 -6.62 -9.10 5.53
N LEU A 108 -7.87 -8.68 5.34
CA LEU A 108 -8.86 -9.49 4.66
C LEU A 108 -8.62 -9.39 3.16
N SER A 109 -8.40 -10.54 2.51
CA SER A 109 -8.30 -10.64 1.06
C SER A 109 -9.60 -11.26 0.53
N SER A 110 -10.24 -10.56 -0.40
CA SER A 110 -11.38 -11.07 -1.17
C SER A 110 -10.86 -12.07 -2.19
N GLY A 111 -10.68 -13.32 -1.77
CA GLY A 111 -10.44 -14.41 -2.72
C GLY A 111 -11.56 -14.48 -3.76
N THR A 112 -11.23 -14.94 -4.98
CA THR A 112 -12.18 -15.15 -6.08
C THR A 112 -13.18 -16.29 -5.83
N SER A 113 -12.99 -17.07 -4.76
CA SER A 113 -13.90 -18.11 -4.29
C SER A 113 -14.69 -17.60 -3.09
N GLY A 114 -15.97 -17.31 -3.29
CA GLY A 114 -16.90 -16.61 -2.39
C GLY A 114 -17.24 -17.29 -1.04
N ALA A 115 -16.27 -17.87 -0.34
CA ALA A 115 -16.44 -18.43 1.00
C ALA A 115 -15.28 -17.99 1.91
N SER A 116 -15.62 -17.20 2.94
CA SER A 116 -14.74 -16.67 4.00
C SER A 116 -13.60 -15.76 3.53
N SER A 117 -13.43 -14.62 4.21
CA SER A 117 -12.31 -13.73 3.95
C SER A 117 -10.98 -14.42 4.32
N LYS A 118 -10.03 -14.42 3.38
CA LYS A 118 -8.66 -14.91 3.61
C LYS A 118 -7.94 -13.94 4.55
N PHE A 119 -7.30 -14.45 5.61
CA PHE A 119 -6.57 -13.65 6.60
C PHE A 119 -5.08 -13.66 6.28
N ILE A 120 -4.59 -12.60 5.65
CA ILE A 120 -3.18 -12.44 5.29
C ILE A 120 -2.44 -11.74 6.42
N PRO A 121 -1.38 -12.32 7.02
CA PRO A 121 -0.64 -11.69 8.11
C PRO A 121 0.04 -10.39 7.65
N VAL A 122 -0.20 -9.29 8.36
CA VAL A 122 0.43 -7.98 8.11
C VAL A 122 1.47 -7.72 9.20
N THR A 123 2.72 -8.02 8.89
CA THR A 123 3.83 -7.89 9.84
C THR A 123 4.25 -6.44 10.05
N LYS A 124 4.96 -6.16 11.16
CA LYS A 124 5.54 -4.83 11.41
C LYS A 124 6.54 -4.43 10.31
N ASP A 125 7.28 -5.39 9.78
CA ASP A 125 8.26 -5.15 8.72
C ASP A 125 7.56 -4.82 7.39
N MET A 126 6.45 -5.50 7.07
CA MET A 126 5.61 -5.15 5.92
C MET A 126 5.09 -3.70 6.02
N ILE A 127 4.52 -3.31 7.17
CA ILE A 127 4.06 -1.93 7.40
C ILE A 127 5.22 -0.93 7.24
N ARG A 128 6.42 -1.27 7.76
CA ARG A 128 7.61 -0.42 7.60
C ARG A 128 8.00 -0.26 6.14
N GLN A 129 7.99 -1.35 5.36
CA GLN A 129 8.31 -1.30 3.92
C GLN A 129 7.26 -0.52 3.14
N ILE A 130 5.96 -0.73 3.38
CA ILE A 130 4.89 0.04 2.74
C ILE A 130 5.07 1.54 3.00
N ARG A 131 5.35 1.94 4.25
CA ARG A 131 5.62 3.35 4.58
C ARG A 131 6.86 3.89 3.86
N ARG A 132 7.95 3.10 3.83
CA ARG A 132 9.20 3.49 3.16
C ARG A 132 9.00 3.66 1.66
N THR A 133 8.32 2.72 1.02
CA THR A 133 8.01 2.74 -0.41
C THR A 133 7.05 3.87 -0.73
N GLY A 134 5.98 4.07 0.05
CA GLY A 134 5.08 5.22 -0.11
C GLY A 134 5.80 6.56 0.03
N THR A 135 6.76 6.68 0.96
CA THR A 135 7.58 7.89 1.10
C THR A 135 8.50 8.10 -0.10
N ARG A 136 9.10 7.04 -0.63
CA ARG A 136 9.89 7.10 -1.87
C ARG A 136 9.04 7.49 -3.07
N HIS A 137 7.85 6.93 -3.17
CA HIS A 137 6.91 7.24 -4.23
C HIS A 137 6.44 8.71 -4.18
N MET A 138 6.23 9.27 -2.99
CA MET A 138 5.99 10.72 -2.85
C MET A 138 7.14 11.57 -3.39
N TYR A 139 8.36 11.04 -3.49
CA TYR A 139 9.48 11.75 -4.10
C TYR A 139 9.41 11.72 -5.62
N THR A 140 8.90 10.66 -6.25
CA THR A 140 8.77 10.69 -7.73
C THR A 140 7.81 11.76 -8.22
N LEU A 141 6.91 12.28 -7.35
CA LEU A 141 6.08 13.45 -7.65
C LEU A 141 6.88 14.69 -8.09
N GLY A 142 8.16 14.81 -7.71
CA GLY A 142 9.03 15.90 -8.16
C GLY A 142 9.44 15.83 -9.63
N LYS A 143 9.29 14.67 -10.27
CA LYS A 143 9.57 14.45 -11.70
C LYS A 143 8.43 14.92 -12.61
N TYR A 144 7.22 15.07 -12.06
CA TYR A 144 6.04 15.50 -12.81
C TYR A 144 5.94 17.02 -12.88
N ASP A 145 5.29 17.53 -13.94
CA ASP A 145 5.02 18.95 -14.11
C ASP A 145 3.83 19.39 -13.23
N LEU A 146 4.10 19.61 -11.95
CA LEU A 146 3.10 19.93 -10.95
C LEU A 146 3.21 21.40 -10.47
N PRO A 147 2.10 22.16 -10.45
CA PRO A 147 2.11 23.54 -10.00
C PRO A 147 2.37 23.64 -8.50
N ASP A 148 2.96 24.75 -8.03
CA ASP A 148 3.31 24.90 -6.61
C ASP A 148 2.10 24.83 -5.66
N LYS A 149 0.89 25.13 -6.16
CA LYS A 149 -0.36 24.98 -5.40
C LYS A 149 -0.70 23.51 -5.13
N PHE A 150 -0.31 22.56 -5.99
CA PHE A 150 -0.50 21.12 -5.76
C PHE A 150 0.15 20.69 -4.42
N PHE A 151 1.39 21.12 -4.18
CA PHE A 151 2.14 20.79 -2.95
C PHE A 151 1.61 21.47 -1.68
N GLN A 152 0.63 22.37 -1.82
CA GLN A 152 -0.06 23.03 -0.71
C GLN A 152 -1.47 22.44 -0.48
N SER A 153 -1.91 21.56 -1.37
CA SER A 153 -3.20 20.88 -1.29
C SER A 153 -3.13 19.60 -0.46
N GLY A 154 -4.29 19.14 0.00
CA GLY A 154 -4.43 17.87 0.70
C GLY A 154 -4.44 16.66 -0.23
N MET A 155 -4.29 15.48 0.36
CA MET A 155 -4.42 14.20 -0.33
C MET A 155 -5.69 13.49 0.12
N LEU A 156 -6.60 13.20 -0.80
CA LEU A 156 -7.74 12.33 -0.52
C LEU A 156 -7.28 10.87 -0.56
N MET A 157 -7.43 10.14 0.54
CA MET A 157 -7.15 8.70 0.62
C MET A 157 -8.46 7.94 0.87
N LEU A 158 -8.98 7.29 -0.17
CA LEU A 158 -10.16 6.45 -0.08
C LEU A 158 -9.75 4.98 0.06
N GLY A 159 -10.27 4.32 1.08
CA GLY A 159 -9.96 2.93 1.39
C GLY A 159 -10.81 2.41 2.54
N GLY A 160 -10.45 1.25 3.07
CA GLY A 160 -11.16 0.59 4.16
C GLY A 160 -11.23 1.37 5.46
N SER A 161 -11.99 0.85 6.42
CA SER A 161 -12.11 1.46 7.74
C SER A 161 -10.83 1.33 8.55
N THR A 162 -10.41 2.41 9.21
CA THR A 162 -9.32 2.35 10.20
C THR A 162 -9.79 1.79 11.55
N SER A 163 -11.11 1.60 11.73
CA SER A 163 -11.68 0.92 12.89
C SER A 163 -11.66 -0.59 12.66
N LEU A 164 -10.52 -1.22 12.93
CA LEU A 164 -10.31 -2.65 12.70
C LEU A 164 -11.20 -3.50 13.62
N ASN A 165 -11.58 -4.68 13.15
CA ASN A 165 -12.23 -5.68 13.97
C ASN A 165 -11.21 -6.36 14.88
N PHE A 166 -11.64 -6.86 16.03
CA PHE A 166 -10.78 -7.56 16.99
C PHE A 166 -11.33 -8.96 17.24
N SER A 167 -10.48 -9.98 17.10
CA SER A 167 -10.85 -11.39 17.30
C SER A 167 -10.62 -11.89 18.73
N GLY A 168 -9.98 -11.08 19.59
CA GLY A 168 -9.45 -11.50 20.89
C GLY A 168 -7.93 -11.58 20.91
N ASN A 169 -7.32 -12.09 19.82
CA ASN A 169 -5.87 -12.24 19.70
C ASN A 169 -5.23 -11.28 18.70
N PHE A 170 -5.97 -10.87 17.67
CA PHE A 170 -5.47 -10.04 16.58
C PHE A 170 -6.53 -9.07 16.07
N TYR A 171 -6.08 -8.07 15.32
CA TYR A 171 -6.94 -7.13 14.61
C TYR A 171 -7.01 -7.48 13.13
N TYR A 172 -8.15 -7.25 12.49
CA TYR A 172 -8.32 -7.52 11.07
C TYR A 172 -9.25 -6.53 10.37
N GLY A 173 -9.06 -6.38 9.07
CA GLY A 173 -9.80 -5.48 8.19
C GLY A 173 -9.08 -5.31 6.86
N ASP A 174 -9.44 -4.29 6.08
CA ASP A 174 -8.77 -4.03 4.80
C ASP A 174 -7.32 -3.56 5.02
N LEU A 175 -6.41 -3.97 4.13
CA LEU A 175 -5.01 -3.51 4.17
C LEU A 175 -4.92 -1.98 4.15
N SER A 176 -5.76 -1.31 3.37
CA SER A 176 -5.82 0.16 3.30
C SER A 176 -6.24 0.79 4.64
N GLY A 177 -7.15 0.17 5.38
CA GLY A 177 -7.53 0.58 6.74
C GLY A 177 -6.37 0.41 7.74
N ILE A 178 -5.70 -0.74 7.69
CA ILE A 178 -4.54 -1.05 8.54
C ILE A 178 -3.40 -0.04 8.28
N THR A 179 -3.01 0.14 7.02
CA THR A 179 -1.89 1.01 6.63
C THR A 179 -2.20 2.49 6.88
N THR A 180 -3.43 2.94 6.63
CA THR A 180 -3.85 4.32 6.88
C THR A 180 -3.88 4.65 8.38
N GLY A 181 -4.36 3.73 9.22
CA GLY A 181 -4.32 3.87 10.68
C GLY A 181 -2.91 3.94 11.25
N GLN A 182 -1.93 3.52 10.46
CA GLN A 182 -0.51 3.51 10.77
C GLN A 182 0.24 4.71 10.16
N LEU A 183 -0.41 5.71 9.56
CA LEU A 183 0.31 6.88 9.03
C LEU A 183 0.84 7.78 10.16
N PRO A 184 2.04 8.39 10.01
CA PRO A 184 2.52 9.43 10.91
C PRO A 184 1.53 10.60 11.03
N LEU A 185 1.43 11.21 12.22
CA LEU A 185 0.46 12.28 12.52
C LEU A 185 0.56 13.47 11.56
N TRP A 186 1.76 13.84 11.13
CA TRP A 186 1.96 14.94 10.19
C TRP A 186 1.35 14.62 8.81
N ILE A 187 1.43 13.37 8.33
CA ILE A 187 0.75 12.94 7.08
C ILE A 187 -0.76 12.97 7.27
N GLN A 188 -1.24 12.56 8.44
CA GLN A 188 -2.68 12.58 8.73
C GLN A 188 -3.29 13.98 8.60
N GLY A 189 -2.56 15.04 8.97
CA GLY A 189 -3.00 16.43 8.84
C GLY A 189 -3.29 16.89 7.41
N PHE A 190 -2.50 16.40 6.44
CA PHE A 190 -2.70 16.69 5.00
C PHE A 190 -3.64 15.70 4.31
N SER A 191 -3.91 14.56 4.94
CA SER A 191 -4.82 13.56 4.39
C SER A 191 -6.29 13.92 4.65
N ARG A 192 -7.15 13.64 3.68
CA ARG A 192 -8.60 13.62 3.80
C ARG A 192 -9.12 12.21 3.52
N PRO A 193 -10.25 11.80 4.09
CA PRO A 193 -11.08 12.57 5.02
C PRO A 193 -10.49 12.60 6.46
N SER A 194 -11.17 13.22 7.42
CA SER A 194 -10.68 13.29 8.81
C SER A 194 -10.61 11.90 9.48
N PRO A 195 -9.85 11.73 10.58
CA PRO A 195 -9.81 10.46 11.31
C PRO A 195 -11.18 9.93 11.76
N LYS A 196 -12.17 10.82 11.99
CA LYS A 196 -13.55 10.42 12.32
C LYS A 196 -14.19 9.66 11.14
N ILE A 197 -14.16 10.25 9.95
CA ILE A 197 -14.73 9.67 8.73
C ILE A 197 -13.98 8.40 8.34
N LYS A 198 -12.64 8.36 8.49
CA LYS A 198 -11.83 7.17 8.19
C LYS A 198 -12.19 5.94 9.04
N LYS A 199 -12.71 6.15 10.26
CA LYS A 199 -13.16 5.08 11.16
C LYS A 199 -14.55 4.54 10.84
N GLN A 200 -15.32 5.18 9.96
CA GLN A 200 -16.63 4.67 9.58
C GLN A 200 -16.49 3.27 8.96
N LYS A 201 -17.27 2.32 9.49
CA LYS A 201 -17.30 0.93 9.02
C LYS A 201 -18.32 0.73 7.90
N ASP A 202 -19.43 1.44 7.98
CA ASP A 202 -20.41 1.46 6.90
C ASP A 202 -19.86 2.27 5.73
N TRP A 203 -19.80 1.62 4.57
CA TRP A 203 -19.17 2.17 3.38
C TRP A 203 -19.98 3.33 2.80
N GLU A 204 -21.31 3.20 2.74
CA GLU A 204 -22.18 4.23 2.19
C GLU A 204 -22.20 5.48 3.06
N THR A 205 -22.34 5.33 4.39
CA THR A 205 -22.24 6.45 5.34
C THR A 205 -20.89 7.16 5.22
N LYS A 206 -19.80 6.40 5.04
CA LYS A 206 -18.48 6.98 4.82
C LYS A 206 -18.41 7.79 3.53
N LEU A 207 -18.92 7.25 2.42
CA LEU A 207 -18.94 7.95 1.14
C LEU A 207 -19.79 9.22 1.23
N GLU A 208 -20.97 9.16 1.84
CA GLU A 208 -21.83 10.33 2.06
C GLU A 208 -21.13 11.42 2.87
N GLU A 209 -20.47 11.06 3.98
CA GLU A 209 -19.70 12.02 4.76
C GLU A 209 -18.57 12.69 3.94
N ILE A 210 -17.95 11.96 3.00
CA ILE A 210 -16.94 12.51 2.08
C ILE A 210 -17.59 13.46 1.08
N ILE A 211 -18.69 13.04 0.44
CA ILE A 211 -19.42 13.80 -0.58
C ILE A 211 -19.90 15.15 -0.02
N GLU A 212 -20.50 15.13 1.17
CA GLU A 212 -21.02 16.34 1.84
C GLU A 212 -19.91 17.34 2.18
N ASN A 213 -18.71 16.86 2.47
CA ASN A 213 -17.59 17.72 2.88
C ASN A 213 -16.59 18.03 1.76
N ALA A 214 -16.77 17.48 0.55
CA ALA A 214 -15.82 17.58 -0.55
C ALA A 214 -15.45 19.04 -0.89
N HIS A 215 -16.44 19.94 -0.95
CA HIS A 215 -16.27 21.37 -1.24
C HIS A 215 -15.46 22.14 -0.18
N LYS A 216 -15.27 21.57 1.01
CA LYS A 216 -14.49 22.20 2.09
C LYS A 216 -13.01 21.90 1.99
N TRP A 217 -12.60 21.04 1.05
CA TRP A 217 -11.22 20.56 0.96
C TRP A 217 -10.59 21.00 -0.35
N ASN A 218 -9.36 21.52 -0.25
CA ASN A 218 -8.50 21.68 -1.41
C ASN A 218 -7.71 20.38 -1.60
N ILE A 219 -8.13 19.55 -2.56
CA ILE A 219 -7.47 18.27 -2.88
C ILE A 219 -6.54 18.47 -4.08
N GLY A 220 -5.29 18.04 -3.93
CA GLY A 220 -4.29 18.04 -4.99
C GLY A 220 -4.03 16.67 -5.56
N MET A 221 -4.15 15.64 -4.73
CA MET A 221 -3.91 14.26 -5.11
C MET A 221 -4.97 13.33 -4.52
N MET A 222 -5.33 12.30 -5.26
CA MET A 222 -6.18 11.21 -4.77
C MET A 222 -5.41 9.91 -4.71
N ALA A 223 -5.79 9.04 -3.79
CA ALA A 223 -5.28 7.67 -3.68
C ALA A 223 -6.43 6.71 -3.35
N GLY A 224 -6.56 5.64 -4.13
CA GLY A 224 -7.62 4.64 -3.94
C GLY A 224 -7.84 3.76 -5.16
N VAL A 225 -8.70 2.76 -5.02
CA VAL A 225 -9.07 1.84 -6.11
C VAL A 225 -9.90 2.59 -7.17
N PRO A 226 -9.61 2.42 -8.48
CA PRO A 226 -10.31 3.07 -9.59
C PRO A 226 -11.83 3.14 -9.44
N ALA A 227 -12.50 1.99 -9.30
CA ALA A 227 -13.95 1.92 -9.21
C ALA A 227 -14.53 2.84 -8.12
N TRP A 228 -13.93 2.84 -6.93
CA TRP A 228 -14.43 3.61 -5.79
C TRP A 228 -14.16 5.11 -5.92
N ILE A 229 -13.04 5.50 -6.51
CA ILE A 229 -12.74 6.92 -6.76
C ILE A 229 -13.67 7.46 -7.85
N THR A 230 -13.91 6.71 -8.94
CA THR A 230 -14.83 7.12 -10.00
C THR A 230 -16.23 7.37 -9.44
N ILE A 231 -16.80 6.39 -8.71
CA ILE A 231 -18.13 6.53 -8.08
C ILE A 231 -18.17 7.73 -7.13
N LEU A 232 -17.12 7.93 -6.34
CA LEU A 232 -17.07 9.06 -5.42
C LEU A 232 -17.10 10.40 -6.17
N MET A 233 -16.31 10.53 -7.24
CA MET A 233 -16.27 11.76 -8.04
C MET A 233 -17.60 12.03 -8.74
N GLU A 234 -18.23 11.02 -9.33
CA GLU A 234 -19.56 11.12 -9.94
C GLU A 234 -20.58 11.66 -8.93
N ARG A 235 -20.64 11.06 -7.74
CA ARG A 235 -21.57 11.48 -6.67
C ARG A 235 -21.26 12.87 -6.13
N ILE A 236 -19.98 13.27 -6.07
CA ILE A 236 -19.59 14.63 -5.69
C ILE A 236 -20.10 15.64 -6.73
N ILE A 237 -19.86 15.37 -8.01
CA ILE A 237 -20.26 16.23 -9.12
C ILE A 237 -21.78 16.40 -9.12
N GLU A 238 -22.51 15.29 -9.03
CA GLU A 238 -23.98 15.28 -8.99
C GLU A 238 -24.52 16.05 -7.77
N LYS A 239 -23.99 15.76 -6.57
CA LYS A 239 -24.46 16.38 -5.32
C LYS A 239 -24.34 17.90 -5.34
N HIS A 240 -23.23 18.40 -5.88
CA HIS A 240 -22.91 19.83 -5.88
C HIS A 240 -23.33 20.55 -7.17
N GLY A 241 -23.92 19.82 -8.14
CA GLY A 241 -24.43 20.40 -9.39
C GLY A 241 -23.36 21.08 -10.25
N VAL A 242 -22.12 20.59 -10.19
CA VAL A 242 -20.99 21.13 -10.96
C VAL A 242 -20.80 20.35 -12.26
N ASN A 243 -20.00 20.88 -13.19
CA ASN A 243 -19.79 20.21 -14.48
C ASN A 243 -18.72 19.13 -14.39
N ASN A 244 -17.71 19.34 -13.53
CA ASN A 244 -16.57 18.45 -13.38
C ASN A 244 -15.93 18.62 -12.00
N ILE A 245 -15.03 17.71 -11.62
CA ILE A 245 -14.44 17.71 -10.27
C ILE A 245 -13.59 18.95 -9.96
N HIS A 246 -12.97 19.59 -10.96
CA HIS A 246 -12.06 20.72 -10.76
C HIS A 246 -12.80 22.00 -10.38
N ASP A 247 -14.12 22.06 -10.57
CA ASP A 247 -14.97 23.13 -10.04
C ASP A 247 -14.95 23.12 -8.49
N ILE A 248 -14.66 21.96 -7.89
CA ILE A 248 -14.56 21.75 -6.44
C ILE A 248 -13.10 21.63 -6.00
N TRP A 249 -12.28 20.88 -6.76
CA TRP A 249 -10.87 20.63 -6.48
C TRP A 249 -9.98 21.18 -7.61
N PRO A 250 -9.81 22.50 -7.71
CA PRO A 250 -9.11 23.14 -8.84
C PRO A 250 -7.59 22.87 -8.88
N ASN A 251 -7.03 22.25 -7.84
CA ASN A 251 -5.60 21.91 -7.78
C ASN A 251 -5.36 20.40 -7.89
N LEU A 252 -6.37 19.60 -8.25
CA LEU A 252 -6.22 18.17 -8.46
C LEU A 252 -5.35 17.92 -9.69
N HIS A 253 -4.17 17.32 -9.50
CA HIS A 253 -3.24 17.03 -10.62
C HIS A 253 -2.66 15.62 -10.59
N ALA A 254 -2.95 14.81 -9.58
CA ALA A 254 -2.45 13.44 -9.52
C ALA A 254 -3.47 12.46 -8.94
N TYR A 255 -3.49 11.26 -9.49
CA TYR A 255 -4.24 10.13 -8.98
C TYR A 255 -3.34 8.91 -8.88
N VAL A 256 -3.11 8.47 -7.64
CA VAL A 256 -2.37 7.24 -7.33
C VAL A 256 -3.37 6.08 -7.23
N HIS A 257 -3.24 5.11 -8.12
CA HIS A 257 -4.16 3.97 -8.19
C HIS A 257 -3.45 2.65 -7.98
N GLY A 258 -4.24 1.61 -7.75
CA GLY A 258 -3.77 0.24 -7.54
C GLY A 258 -4.92 -0.69 -7.22
N GLY A 259 -4.61 -1.98 -7.04
CA GLY A 259 -5.58 -3.03 -6.69
C GLY A 259 -6.37 -3.60 -7.88
N VAL A 260 -6.65 -2.80 -8.91
CA VAL A 260 -7.20 -3.27 -10.20
C VAL A 260 -6.60 -2.45 -11.35
N ALA A 261 -6.67 -2.99 -12.57
CA ALA A 261 -6.27 -2.27 -13.77
C ALA A 261 -7.10 -0.99 -13.93
N PHE A 262 -6.42 0.15 -14.16
CA PHE A 262 -7.09 1.44 -14.34
C PHE A 262 -7.67 1.63 -15.75
N GLU A 263 -7.05 1.02 -16.76
CA GLU A 263 -7.41 1.23 -18.17
C GLU A 263 -8.92 1.10 -18.50
N PRO A 264 -9.66 0.10 -17.96
CA PRO A 264 -11.10 0.00 -18.18
C PRO A 264 -11.92 1.19 -17.66
N TYR A 265 -11.40 1.91 -16.67
CA TYR A 265 -12.06 3.06 -16.03
C TYR A 265 -11.63 4.40 -16.62
N ARG A 266 -10.50 4.45 -17.35
CA ARG A 266 -9.87 5.69 -17.80
C ARG A 266 -10.84 6.62 -18.53
N LYS A 267 -11.55 6.12 -19.53
CA LYS A 267 -12.46 6.95 -20.34
C LYS A 267 -13.58 7.59 -19.50
N GLY A 268 -14.18 6.84 -18.59
CA GLY A 268 -15.22 7.34 -17.69
C GLY A 268 -14.65 8.37 -16.71
N PHE A 269 -13.49 8.04 -16.13
CA PHE A 269 -12.78 8.91 -15.19
C PHE A 269 -12.36 10.24 -15.84
N ASP A 270 -11.78 10.21 -17.03
CA ASP A 270 -11.38 11.41 -17.79
C ASP A 270 -12.58 12.35 -18.05
N GLY A 271 -13.77 11.80 -18.25
CA GLY A 271 -15.00 12.57 -18.43
C GLY A 271 -15.44 13.37 -17.18
N LEU A 272 -14.91 13.02 -16.00
CA LEU A 272 -15.19 13.73 -14.74
C LEU A 272 -14.21 14.88 -14.50
N LEU A 273 -13.18 15.02 -15.34
CA LEU A 273 -12.10 15.98 -15.18
C LEU A 273 -12.30 17.20 -16.10
N GLY A 274 -12.22 18.41 -15.53
CA GLY A 274 -12.09 19.65 -16.32
C GLY A 274 -10.74 19.85 -17.04
N HIS A 275 -9.67 19.14 -16.63
CA HIS A 275 -8.39 19.11 -17.32
C HIS A 275 -7.62 17.82 -17.00
N PRO A 276 -6.63 17.42 -17.82
CA PRO A 276 -5.83 16.22 -17.57
C PRO A 276 -5.09 16.26 -16.24
N ILE A 277 -4.84 15.07 -15.68
CA ILE A 277 -4.05 14.85 -14.46
C ILE A 277 -3.05 13.70 -14.69
N HIS A 278 -2.10 13.54 -13.77
CA HIS A 278 -1.16 12.42 -13.80
C HIS A 278 -1.78 11.17 -13.14
N TYR A 279 -1.74 10.06 -13.86
CA TYR A 279 -2.10 8.73 -13.36
C TYR A 279 -0.83 7.99 -12.95
N ILE A 280 -0.80 7.53 -11.71
CA ILE A 280 0.40 6.95 -11.11
C ILE A 280 0.06 5.59 -10.52
N ASP A 281 0.55 4.53 -11.16
CA ASP A 281 0.20 3.17 -10.77
C ASP A 281 1.05 2.63 -9.60
N THR A 282 0.41 1.83 -8.77
CA THR A 282 1.06 1.09 -7.68
C THR A 282 0.55 -0.34 -7.65
N TYR A 283 1.49 -1.29 -7.60
CA TYR A 283 1.20 -2.68 -7.37
C TYR A 283 1.37 -3.02 -5.88
N LEU A 284 0.32 -2.69 -5.11
CA LEU A 284 0.17 -3.05 -3.71
C LEU A 284 -0.98 -4.05 -3.56
N ALA A 285 -0.69 -5.18 -2.95
CA ALA A 285 -1.65 -6.21 -2.58
C ALA A 285 -1.62 -6.50 -1.07
N SER A 286 -2.61 -7.24 -0.58
CA SER A 286 -2.70 -7.66 0.83
C SER A 286 -1.46 -8.45 1.28
N GLU A 287 -0.77 -9.09 0.34
CA GLU A 287 0.43 -9.91 0.52
C GLU A 287 1.73 -9.10 0.49
N GLY A 288 1.74 -7.91 -0.12
CA GLY A 288 2.97 -7.14 -0.28
C GLY A 288 2.89 -5.99 -1.28
N PHE A 289 3.85 -5.07 -1.15
CA PHE A 289 4.10 -4.01 -2.13
C PHE A 289 5.15 -4.51 -3.12
N ILE A 290 4.81 -4.61 -4.41
CA ILE A 290 5.68 -5.17 -5.45
C ILE A 290 6.37 -4.08 -6.27
N ALA A 291 5.61 -3.12 -6.80
CA ALA A 291 6.12 -2.11 -7.72
C ALA A 291 5.32 -0.81 -7.64
N PHE A 292 5.91 0.29 -8.07
CA PHE A 292 5.22 1.55 -8.35
C PHE A 292 5.78 2.10 -9.66
N GLN A 293 4.98 2.91 -10.34
CA GLN A 293 5.37 3.54 -11.60
C GLN A 293 6.52 4.52 -11.38
N ASP A 294 7.63 4.29 -12.08
CA ASP A 294 8.65 5.32 -12.26
C ASP A 294 8.14 6.35 -13.27
N ALA A 295 8.40 7.62 -13.01
CA ALA A 295 7.72 8.75 -13.64
C ALA A 295 7.86 8.81 -15.17
#